data_AF-A0A3D3PBF8-F1
#
_entry.id   AF-A0A3D3PBF8-F1
#
_cell.length_a   1.000
_cell.length_b   1.000
_cell.length_c   1.000
_cell.angle_alpha   90.00
_cell.angle_beta   90.00
_cell.angle_gamma   90.00
#
_symmetry.space_group_name_H-M   'P 1'
#
loop_
_entity.id
_entity.type
_entity.pdbx_description
1 polymer ?
#
loop_
_entity_poly.entity_id
_entity_poly.type
_entity_poly.pdbx_seq_one_letter_code
_entity_poly.pdbx_strand_id
1 'polypeptide(L)' 'MSHSVQVDSPAERKKLRNVITASSVGTLIEWYDFYIFGSLATILSVQFFPRENPTAAFLSTLATFAAGFI' A
#
# COMPACT_ATOMS: atom_id res chain seq x y z
N MET A 1 -24.96 18.93 34.18
CA MET A 1 -24.27 17.76 33.60
C MET A 1 -22.86 18.21 33.23
N SER A 2 -21.88 18.02 34.13
CA SER A 2 -20.49 18.47 33.90
C SER A 2 -19.72 17.34 33.23
N HIS A 3 -19.36 17.49 31.95
CA HIS A 3 -18.43 16.59 31.29
C HIS A 3 -17.02 16.92 31.80
N SER A 4 -16.47 16.08 32.67
CA SER A 4 -15.06 16.17 33.05
C SER A 4 -14.19 15.83 31.85
N VAL A 5 -13.38 16.79 31.40
CA VAL A 5 -12.32 16.56 30.41
C VAL A 5 -11.35 15.56 31.02
N GLN A 6 -11.40 14.32 30.53
CA GLN A 6 -10.53 13.25 30.97
C GLN A 6 -9.17 13.48 30.29
N VAL A 7 -8.18 13.91 31.07
CA VAL A 7 -6.81 14.10 30.57
C VAL A 7 -6.22 12.71 30.37
N ASP A 8 -5.92 12.34 29.13
CA ASP A 8 -5.30 11.06 28.79
C ASP A 8 -4.09 10.78 29.69
N SER A 9 -3.98 9.54 30.17
CA SER A 9 -2.82 9.12 30.94
C SER A 9 -1.56 9.10 30.05
N PRO A 10 -0.35 9.26 30.63
CA PRO A 10 0.90 9.13 29.87
C PRO A 10 1.02 7.81 29.09
N ALA A 11 0.43 6.73 29.62
CA ALA A 11 0.40 5.41 28.98
C ALA A 11 -0.50 5.40 27.72
N GLU A 12 -1.68 6.03 27.78
CA GLU A 12 -2.58 6.16 26.63
C GLU A 12 -1.95 6.99 25.51
N ARG A 13 -1.28 8.10 25.84
CA ARG A 13 -0.54 8.89 24.84
C ARG A 13 0.56 8.08 24.14
N LYS A 14 1.31 7.27 24.90
CA LYS A 14 2.34 6.39 24.34
C LYS A 14 1.73 5.32 23.44
N LYS A 15 0.61 4.72 23.85
CA LYS A 15 -0.12 3.72 23.07
C LYS A 15 -0.65 4.32 21.77
N LEU A 16 -1.29 5.50 21.83
CA LEU A 16 -1.79 6.21 20.66
C LEU A 16 -0.66 6.55 19.69
N ARG A 17 0.47 7.06 20.17
CA ARG A 17 1.65 7.34 19.33
C ARG A 17 2.13 6.07 18.63
N ASN A 18 2.19 4.94 19.33
CA ASN A 18 2.57 3.66 18.73
C ASN A 18 1.59 3.21 17.65
N VAL A 19 0.28 3.34 17.88
CA VAL A 19 -0.75 2.98 16.88
C VAL A 19 -0.61 3.84 15.63
N ILE A 20 -0.45 5.16 15.80
CA ILE A 20 -0.25 6.09 14.68
C ILE A 20 1.00 5.70 13.89
N THR A 21 2.15 5.50 14.56
CA THR A 21 3.39 5.13 13.87
C THR A 21 3.26 3.77 13.17
N ALA A 22 2.68 2.75 13.81
CA ALA A 22 2.49 1.44 13.20
C ALA A 22 1.57 1.52 11.97
N SER A 23 0.47 2.26 12.06
CA SER A 23 -0.45 2.46 10.94
C SER A 23 0.22 3.23 9.79
N SER A 24 0.93 4.31 10.08
CA SER A 24 1.64 5.09 9.04
C SER A 24 2.73 4.27 8.35
N VAL A 25 3.51 3.49 9.10
CA VAL A 25 4.55 2.62 8.53
C VAL A 25 3.91 1.53 7.66
N GLY A 26 2.83 0.90 8.12
CA GLY A 26 2.08 -0.08 7.32
C GLY A 26 1.62 0.51 5.98
N THR A 27 0.96 1.67 6.03
CA THR A 27 0.54 2.38 4.81
C THR A 27 1.71 2.73 3.90
N LEU A 28 2.83 3.20 4.44
CA LEU A 28 4.01 3.51 3.62
C LEU A 28 4.57 2.27 2.91
N ILE A 29 4.58 1.11 3.57
CA ILE A 29 5.05 -0.15 2.99
C ILE A 29 4.13 -0.58 1.83
N GLU A 30 2.81 -0.48 2.00
CA GLU A 30 1.85 -0.79 0.94
C GLU A 30 2.08 0.11 -0.29
N TRP A 31 2.20 1.42 -0.08
CA TRP A 31 2.49 2.37 -1.17
C TRP A 31 3.85 2.13 -1.82
N TYR A 32 4.84 1.71 -1.03
CA TYR A 32 6.16 1.38 -1.54
C TYR A 32 6.10 0.19 -2.49
N ASP A 33 5.42 -0.89 -2.11
CA ASP A 33 5.24 -2.05 -2.96
C ASP A 33 4.50 -1.70 -4.27
N PHE A 34 3.40 -0.93 -4.18
CA PHE A 34 2.66 -0.50 -5.37
C PHE A 34 3.50 0.35 -6.32
N TYR A 35 4.33 1.24 -5.77
CA TYR A 35 5.24 2.06 -6.56
C TYR A 35 6.29 1.20 -7.27
N ILE A 36 6.89 0.25 -6.56
CA ILE A 36 7.89 -0.67 -7.14
C ILE A 36 7.24 -1.52 -8.24
N PHE A 37 6.09 -2.14 -7.98
CA PHE A 37 5.39 -2.93 -9.00
C PHE A 37 5.05 -2.06 -10.23
N GLY A 38 4.43 -0.90 -10.01
CA GLY A 38 4.00 -0.01 -11.09
C GLY A 38 5.17 0.51 -11.93
N SER A 39 6.28 0.89 -11.30
CA SER A 39 7.49 1.34 -12.01
C SER A 39 8.16 0.21 -12.81
N LEU A 40 8.08 -1.03 -12.33
CA LEU A 40 8.60 -2.21 -13.01
C LEU A 40 7.61 -2.85 -13.99
N ALA A 41 6.37 -2.37 -14.09
CA ALA A 41 5.32 -3.02 -14.89
C ALA A 41 5.70 -3.19 -16.37
N THR A 42 6.47 -2.26 -16.95
CA THR A 42 6.98 -2.37 -18.33
C THR A 42 8.07 -3.44 -18.49
N ILE A 43 8.84 -3.70 -17.43
CA ILE A 43 9.86 -4.75 -17.41
C ILE A 43 9.21 -6.12 -17.16
N LEU A 44 8.23 -6.18 -16.25
CA LEU A 44 7.48 -7.38 -15.95
C LEU A 44 6.65 -7.84 -17.15
N SER A 45 6.05 -6.91 -17.91
CA SER A 45 5.23 -7.25 -19.06
C SER A 45 5.99 -8.03 -20.13
N VAL A 46 7.24 -7.67 -20.41
CA VAL A 46 8.05 -8.37 -21.40
C VAL A 46 8.67 -9.67 -20.90
N GLN A 47 8.57 -9.98 -19.60
CA GLN A 47 9.05 -11.24 -19.03
C GLN A 47 7.95 -12.26 -18.80
N PHE A 48 6.74 -11.81 -18.44
CA PHE A 48 5.64 -12.71 -18.10
C PHE A 48 4.62 -12.86 -19.22
N PHE A 49 4.56 -11.92 -20.19
CA PHE A 49 3.59 -11.95 -21.27
C PHE A 49 4.24 -11.98 -22.66
N PRO A 50 3.52 -12.50 -23.67
CA PRO A 50 4.00 -12.57 -25.05
C PRO A 50 4.28 -11.19 -25.66
N ARG A 51 5.30 -11.11 -26.52
CA ARG A 51 5.82 -9.84 -27.06
C ARG A 51 5.17 -9.41 -28.37
N GLU A 52 4.26 -10.20 -28.94
CA GLU A 52 3.64 -9.89 -30.24
C GLU A 52 2.73 -8.65 -30.14
N ASN A 53 2.15 -8.39 -28.97
CA ASN A 53 1.39 -7.18 -28.68
C ASN A 53 1.85 -6.55 -27.34
N PRO A 54 2.81 -5.61 -27.37
CA PRO A 54 3.36 -4.98 -26.18
C PRO A 54 2.32 -4.25 -25.32
N THR A 55 1.31 -3.65 -25.96
CA THR A 55 0.21 -2.97 -25.26
C THR A 55 -0.64 -3.98 -24.48
N ALA A 56 -1.00 -5.10 -25.10
CA ALA A 56 -1.75 -6.15 -24.42
C ALA A 56 -0.95 -6.74 -23.25
N ALA A 57 0.34 -7.02 -23.44
CA ALA A 57 1.23 -7.51 -22.38
C ALA A 57 1.30 -6.56 -21.17
N PHE A 58 1.42 -5.26 -21.41
CA PHE A 58 1.43 -4.26 -20.35
C PHE A 58 0.09 -4.20 -19.61
N LEU A 59 -1.02 -4.17 -20.34
CA LEU A 59 -2.37 -4.19 -19.74
C LEU A 59 -2.61 -5.46 -18.94
N SER A 60 -2.17 -6.63 -19.41
CA SER A 60 -2.26 -7.88 -18.66
C SER A 60 -1.42 -7.84 -17.37
N THR A 61 -0.26 -7.21 -17.38
CA THR A 61 0.56 -7.02 -16.17
C THR A 61 -0.14 -6.14 -15.14
N LEU A 62 -0.76 -5.04 -15.57
CA LEU A 62 -1.58 -4.20 -14.70
C LEU A 62 -2.84 -4.94 -14.20
N ALA A 63 -3.44 -5.79 -15.04
CA ALA A 63 -4.58 -6.60 -14.65
C ALA A 63 -4.20 -7.66 -13.60
N THR A 64 -3.02 -8.30 -13.72
CA THR A 64 -2.50 -9.21 -12.69
C THR A 64 -2.27 -8.48 -11.36
N PHE A 65 -1.72 -7.27 -11.39
CA PHE A 65 -1.62 -6.43 -10.20
C PHE A 65 -2.98 -6.17 -9.57
N ALA A 66 -3.94 -5.72 -10.38
CA ALA A 66 -5.31 -5.44 -9.93
C ALA A 66 -6.00 -6.69 -9.34
N ALA A 67 -5.75 -7.88 -9.91
CA ALA A 67 -6.31 -9.13 -9.41
C ALA A 67 -5.84 -9.48 -7.99
N GLY A 68 -4.66 -9.01 -7.56
CA GLY A 68 -4.16 -9.20 -6.19
C GLY A 68 -4.93 -8.43 -5.10
N PHE A 69 -5.87 -7.56 -5.49
CA PHE A 69 -6.69 -6.75 -4.57
C PHE A 69 -8.12 -7.27 -4.37
N ILE A 70 -8.49 -8.37 -5.04
CA ILE A 70 -9.82 -9.00 -4.95
C ILE A 70 -9.77 -10.22 -4.03
#